data_AF-A0A821V8R7-F1
#
_entry.id   AF-A0A821V8R7-F1
#
_cell.length_a   1.000
_cell.length_b   1.000
_cell.length_c   1.000
_cell.angle_alpha   90.00
_cell.angle_beta   90.00
_cell.angle_gamma   90.00
#
_symmetry.space_group_name_H-M   'P 1'
#
loop_
_entity.id
_entity.type
_entity.pdbx_description
1 polymer ?
#
loop_
_entity_poly.entity_id
_entity_poly.type
_entity_poly.pdbx_seq_one_letter_code
_entity_poly.pdbx_strand_id
1 'polypeptide(L)' 'DINDEQQETQEDERAWRDLVFERLTTCANACEVALNIMTTPNANKEILVENAIENTTLFIKAQLAKTIFPEYDPLYRSDN' A
#
# COMPACT_ATOMS: atom_id res chain seq x y z
N ASP A 1 -7.03 37.19 1.92
CA ASP A 1 -6.13 36.11 1.46
C ASP A 1 -6.17 34.84 2.32
N ILE A 2 -7.26 34.58 3.05
CA ILE A 2 -7.48 33.29 3.78
C ILE A 2 -7.84 32.15 2.80
N ASN A 3 -8.40 32.51 1.64
CA ASN A 3 -8.84 31.56 0.62
C ASN A 3 -7.67 30.97 -0.18
N ASP A 4 -6.57 31.71 -0.32
CA ASP A 4 -5.36 31.25 -1.02
C ASP A 4 -4.55 30.29 -0.12
N GLU A 5 -4.40 30.59 1.17
CA GLU A 5 -3.75 29.68 2.14
C GLU A 5 -4.49 28.34 2.26
N GLN A 6 -5.83 28.34 2.19
CA GLN A 6 -6.64 27.11 2.21
C GLN A 6 -6.49 26.28 0.94
N GLN A 7 -6.34 26.93 -0.22
CA GLN A 7 -6.10 26.23 -1.49
C GLN A 7 -4.71 25.61 -1.53
N GLU A 8 -3.67 26.34 -1.11
CA GLU A 8 -2.30 25.81 -1.01
C GLU A 8 -2.25 24.58 -0.09
N THR A 9 -2.92 24.65 1.06
CA THR A 9 -2.98 23.51 2.01
C THR A 9 -3.64 22.27 1.38
N GLN A 10 -4.73 22.44 0.62
CA GLN A 10 -5.39 21.31 -0.07
C GLN A 10 -4.53 20.72 -1.20
N GLU A 11 -3.81 21.56 -1.93
CA GLU A 11 -2.89 21.11 -2.99
C GLU A 11 -1.71 20.32 -2.40
N ASP A 12 -1.14 20.79 -1.30
CA ASP A 12 -0.06 20.08 -0.58
C ASP A 12 -0.54 18.73 -0.03
N GLU A 13 -1.73 18.67 0.56
CA GLU A 13 -2.33 17.41 1.02
C GLU A 13 -2.54 16.43 -0.14
N ARG A 14 -2.96 16.92 -1.30
CA ARG A 14 -3.15 16.10 -2.49
C ARG A 14 -1.81 15.59 -3.04
N ALA A 15 -0.83 16.47 -3.16
CA ALA A 15 0.52 16.09 -3.62
C ALA A 15 1.15 15.05 -2.69
N TRP A 16 0.97 15.21 -1.37
CA TRP A 16 1.42 14.23 -0.39
C TRP A 16 0.72 12.88 -0.57
N ARG A 17 -0.61 12.87 -0.77
CA ARG A 17 -1.37 11.63 -1.03
C ARG A 17 -0.87 10.92 -2.29
N ASP A 18 -0.65 11.65 -3.38
CA ASP A 18 -0.19 11.08 -4.64
C ASP A 18 1.20 10.43 -4.47
N LEU A 19 2.13 11.11 -3.77
CA LEU A 19 3.45 10.58 -3.45
C LEU A 19 3.36 9.30 -2.60
N VAL A 20 2.48 9.28 -1.59
CA VAL A 20 2.26 8.10 -0.75
C VAL A 20 1.72 6.94 -1.58
N PHE A 21 0.72 7.19 -2.45
CA PHE A 21 0.16 6.16 -3.33
C PHE A 21 1.18 5.58 -4.31
N GLU A 22 2.04 6.42 -4.89
CA GLU A 22 3.13 5.96 -5.76
C GLU A 22 4.09 5.03 -4.99
N ARG A 23 4.45 5.42 -3.75
CA ARG A 23 5.32 4.61 -2.90
C ARG A 23 4.69 3.27 -2.55
N LEU A 24 3.40 3.27 -2.22
CA LEU A 24 2.63 2.06 -1.91
C LEU A 24 2.55 1.11 -3.11
N THR A 25 2.31 1.65 -4.30
CA THR A 25 2.25 0.89 -5.56
C THR A 25 3.61 0.25 -5.85
N THR A 26 4.70 1.00 -5.65
CA THR A 26 6.06 0.49 -5.80
C THR A 26 6.34 -0.67 -4.83
N CYS A 27 5.91 -0.55 -3.57
CA CYS A 27 6.03 -1.62 -2.58
C CYS A 27 5.22 -2.87 -2.95
N ALA A 28 3.99 -2.68 -3.47
CA ALA A 28 3.15 -3.78 -3.93
C ALA A 28 3.80 -4.54 -5.08
N ASN A 29 4.32 -3.83 -6.09
CA ASN A 29 5.04 -4.43 -7.21
C ASN A 29 6.28 -5.22 -6.75
N ALA A 30 7.04 -4.71 -5.77
CA ALA A 30 8.19 -5.43 -5.22
C ALA A 30 7.78 -6.75 -4.54
N CYS A 31 6.68 -6.74 -3.78
CA CYS A 31 6.13 -7.95 -3.16
C CYS A 31 5.67 -8.96 -4.21
N GLU A 32 4.99 -8.50 -5.26
CA GLU A 32 4.54 -9.35 -6.37
C GLU A 32 5.70 -10.03 -7.07
N VAL A 33 6.76 -9.28 -7.41
CA VAL A 33 7.97 -9.83 -8.04
C VAL A 33 8.62 -10.88 -7.15
N ALA A 34 8.77 -10.60 -5.85
CA ALA A 34 9.35 -11.55 -4.90
C ALA A 34 8.52 -12.85 -4.82
N LEU A 35 7.20 -12.75 -4.71
CA LEU A 35 6.30 -13.91 -4.70
C LEU A 35 6.34 -14.70 -6.02
N ASN A 36 6.37 -14.03 -7.17
CA ASN A 36 6.45 -14.70 -8.47
C ASN A 36 7.75 -15.49 -8.63
N ILE A 37 8.88 -14.94 -8.20
CA ILE A 37 10.17 -15.66 -8.21
C ILE A 37 10.09 -16.90 -7.30
N MET A 38 9.54 -16.74 -6.10
CA MET A 38 9.39 -17.81 -5.11
C MET A 38 8.42 -18.93 -5.54
N THR A 39 7.44 -18.63 -6.38
CA THR A 39 6.36 -19.56 -6.79
C THR A 39 6.53 -20.15 -8.20
N THR A 40 7.65 -19.86 -8.86
CA THR A 40 7.96 -20.42 -10.19
C THR A 40 8.09 -21.96 -10.10
N PRO A 41 7.63 -22.74 -11.10
CA PRO A 41 7.60 -24.21 -11.04
C PRO A 41 8.94 -24.91 -10.74
N ASN A 42 10.06 -24.23 -10.96
CA ASN A 42 11.42 -24.74 -10.74
C ASN A 42 12.17 -23.98 -9.63
N ALA A 43 11.46 -23.23 -8.78
CA ALA A 43 12.09 -22.52 -7.66
C ALA A 43 12.66 -23.53 -6.65
N ASN A 44 13.94 -23.37 -6.32
CA ASN A 44 14.57 -24.13 -5.24
C ASN A 44 13.90 -23.74 -3.91
N LYS A 45 13.70 -24.71 -3.00
CA LYS A 45 13.12 -24.46 -1.67
C LYS A 45 13.90 -23.43 -0.86
N GLU A 46 15.20 -23.28 -1.11
CA GLU A 46 16.04 -22.25 -0.48
C GLU A 46 15.67 -20.81 -0.87
N ILE A 47 14.95 -20.62 -1.98
CA ILE A 47 14.46 -19.32 -2.44
C ILE A 47 13.15 -18.94 -1.73
N LEU A 48 12.44 -19.91 -1.15
CA LEU A 48 11.24 -19.66 -0.34
C LEU A 48 11.64 -19.02 0.99
N VAL A 49 11.53 -17.70 1.05
CA VAL A 49 11.79 -16.93 2.28
C VAL A 49 10.47 -16.72 3.00
N GLU A 50 10.23 -17.46 4.07
CA GLU A 50 9.01 -17.39 4.88
C GLU A 50 8.72 -15.95 5.34
N ASN A 51 9.75 -15.25 5.84
CA ASN A 51 9.64 -13.85 6.23
C ASN A 51 9.15 -12.93 5.10
N ALA A 52 9.48 -13.22 3.84
CA ALA A 52 9.02 -12.40 2.72
C ALA A 52 7.51 -12.60 2.49
N ILE A 53 7.03 -13.85 2.55
CA ILE A 53 5.61 -14.19 2.41
C ILE A 53 4.78 -13.58 3.55
N GLU A 54 5.27 -13.71 4.78
CA GLU A 54 4.62 -13.13 5.96
C GLU A 54 4.54 -11.59 5.86
N ASN A 55 5.65 -10.94 5.51
CA ASN A 55 5.69 -9.49 5.36
C ASN A 55 4.76 -9.00 4.24
N THR A 56 4.69 -9.70 3.11
CA THR A 56 3.73 -9.37 2.05
C THR A 56 2.29 -9.53 2.51
N THR A 57 1.98 -10.59 3.25
CA THR A 57 0.63 -10.81 3.79
C THR A 57 0.22 -9.72 4.78
N LEU A 58 1.13 -9.36 5.69
CA LEU A 58 0.94 -8.27 6.65
C LEU A 58 0.76 -6.92 5.95
N PHE A 59 1.57 -6.66 4.91
CA PHE A 59 1.45 -5.46 4.09
C PHE A 59 0.05 -5.36 3.45
N ILE A 60 -0.41 -6.41 2.78
CA ILE A 60 -1.75 -6.43 2.15
C ILE A 60 -2.84 -6.20 3.17
N LYS A 61 -2.79 -6.87 4.33
CA LYS A 61 -3.76 -6.68 5.42
C LYS A 61 -3.79 -5.23 5.90
N ALA A 62 -2.62 -4.61 6.06
CA ALA A 62 -2.52 -3.20 6.44
C ALA A 62 -3.10 -2.26 5.37
N GLN A 63 -2.82 -2.51 4.08
CA GLN A 63 -3.36 -1.70 2.98
C GLN A 63 -4.88 -1.79 2.88
N LEU A 64 -5.45 -2.98 3.05
CA LEU A 64 -6.89 -3.19 3.07
C LEU A 64 -7.54 -2.40 4.22
N ALA A 65 -7.04 -2.59 5.45
CA ALA A 65 -7.64 -1.98 6.64
C ALA A 65 -7.48 -0.46 6.71
N LYS A 66 -6.34 0.09 6.25
CA LYS A 66 -6.00 1.50 6.47
C LYS A 66 -6.25 2.40 5.26
N THR A 67 -6.28 1.84 4.05
CA THR A 67 -6.33 2.64 2.83
C THR A 67 -7.54 2.27 1.99
N ILE A 68 -7.74 0.99 1.68
CA ILE A 68 -8.78 0.59 0.72
C ILE A 68 -10.16 0.61 1.38
N PHE A 69 -10.35 -0.04 2.53
CA PHE A 69 -11.68 -0.12 3.14
C PHE A 69 -12.22 1.24 3.58
N PRO A 70 -11.46 2.11 4.28
CA PRO A 70 -11.99 3.43 4.68
C PRO A 70 -12.39 4.30 3.48
N GLU A 71 -11.67 4.21 2.36
CA GLU A 71 -11.96 5.02 1.19
C GLU A 71 -13.19 4.49 0.42
N TYR A 72 -13.24 3.18 0.18
CA TYR A 72 -14.18 2.56 -0.76
C TYR A 72 -15.39 1.88 -0.11
N ASP A 73 -15.36 1.57 1.19
CA ASP A 73 -16.47 0.95 1.90
C ASP A 73 -16.91 1.81 3.13
N PRO A 74 -18.12 2.41 3.08
CA PRO A 74 -18.65 3.20 4.19
C PRO A 74 -18.71 2.46 5.53
N LEU A 75 -18.81 1.13 5.56
CA LEU A 75 -18.82 0.34 6.80
C LEU A 75 -17.50 0.43 7.57
N TYR A 76 -16.40 0.75 6.88
CA TYR A 76 -15.06 0.84 7.46
C TYR A 76 -14.56 2.28 7.61
N ARG A 77 -15.42 3.28 7.34
CA ARG A 77 -15.10 4.70 7.54
C ARG A 77 -15.00 5.11 9.00
N SER A 78 -15.43 4.27 9.94
CA SER A 78 -15.52 4.69 11.35
C SER A 78 -15.40 3.52 12.33
N ASP A 79 -14.24 3.47 12.99
CA ASP A 79 -14.03 3.07 14.40
C ASP A 79 -12.75 3.77 14.92
N ASN A 80 -12.51 5.03 14.51
CA ASN A 80 -11.44 5.90 15.03
C ASN A 80 -12.04 7.12 15.73
#